data_AF-A0AAW6XG78-F1
#
_entry.id   AF-A0AAW6XG78-F1
#
_cell.length_a   1.000
_cell.length_b   1.000
_cell.length_c   1.000
_cell.angle_alpha   90.00
_cell.angle_beta   90.00
_cell.angle_gamma   90.00
#
_symmetry.space_group_name_H-M   'P 1'
#
loop_
_entity.id
_entity.type
_entity.pdbx_description
1 polymer ?
#
loop_
_entity_poly.entity_id
_entity_poly.type
_entity_poly.pdbx_seq_one_letter_code
_entity_poly.pdbx_strand_id
1 'polypeptide(L)' 'MLISKKSLLVLLYLCVAFFLMIFFVSFIFQVVGYWIGGGDQMLGYLKENFHKVLNTALVGVGVGFAYWLFYYRKI' A
#
# COMPACT_ATOMS: atom_id res chain seq x y z
N MET A 1 -9.23 4.36 -28.28
CA MET A 1 -9.46 5.15 -27.04
C MET A 1 -8.12 5.73 -26.63
N LEU A 2 -7.86 7.02 -26.90
CA LEU A 2 -6.62 7.66 -26.47
C LEU A 2 -6.71 7.90 -24.95
N ILE A 3 -5.81 7.28 -24.18
CA ILE A 3 -5.70 7.58 -22.75
C ILE A 3 -5.07 8.96 -22.61
N SER A 4 -5.75 9.87 -21.92
CA SER A 4 -5.26 11.22 -21.65
C SER A 4 -4.08 11.17 -20.68
N LYS A 5 -3.12 12.09 -20.83
CA LYS A 5 -2.00 12.24 -19.87
C LYS A 5 -2.51 12.45 -18.44
N LYS A 6 -3.66 13.11 -18.27
CA LYS A 6 -4.32 13.31 -16.97
C LYS A 6 -4.76 11.98 -16.37
N SER A 7 -5.38 11.10 -17.16
CA SER A 7 -5.80 9.77 -16.73
C SER A 7 -4.62 8.92 -16.24
N LEU A 8 -3.45 8.99 -16.91
CA LEU A 8 -2.25 8.28 -16.45
C LEU A 8 -1.69 8.83 -15.13
N LEU A 9 -1.72 10.15 -14.94
CA LEU A 9 -1.35 10.75 -13.65
C LEU A 9 -2.28 10.32 -12.53
N VAL A 10 -3.59 10.23 -12.81
CA VAL A 10 -4.58 9.73 -11.85
C VAL A 10 -4.35 8.25 -11.52
N LEU A 11 -3.99 7.43 -12.50
CA LEU A 11 -3.61 6.03 -12.27
C LEU A 11 -2.40 5.93 -11.31
N LEU A 12 -1.33 6.66 -11.62
CA LEU A 12 -0.12 6.65 -10.79
C LEU A 12 -0.44 7.13 -9.37
N TYR A 13 -1.22 8.21 -9.25
CA TYR A 13 -1.66 8.75 -7.98
C TYR A 13 -2.47 7.72 -7.18
N LEU A 14 -3.47 7.06 -7.79
CA LEU A 14 -4.29 6.05 -7.13
C LEU A 14 -3.44 4.88 -6.64
N CYS A 15 -2.58 4.33 -7.50
CA CYS A 15 -1.70 3.22 -7.14
C CYS A 15 -0.78 3.58 -5.97
N VAL A 16 -0.15 4.76 -6.00
CA VAL A 16 0.75 5.22 -4.93
C VAL A 16 -0.03 5.52 -3.65
N ALA A 17 -1.20 6.17 -3.73
CA ALA A 17 -2.03 6.50 -2.58
C ALA A 17 -2.50 5.24 -1.85
N PHE A 18 -3.04 4.25 -2.57
CA PHE A 18 -3.47 2.99 -1.97
C PHE A 18 -2.31 2.14 -1.47
N PHE A 19 -1.17 2.11 -2.19
CA PHE A 19 0.04 1.47 -1.70
C PHE A 19 0.50 2.05 -0.37
N LEU A 20 0.63 3.39 -0.29
CA LEU A 20 1.03 4.08 0.94
C LEU A 20 0.02 3.86 2.06
N MET A 21 -1.27 3.96 1.80
CA MET A 21 -2.32 3.71 2.78
C MET A 21 -2.18 2.32 3.40
N ILE A 22 -2.08 1.27 2.58
CA ILE A 22 -1.95 -0.10 3.09
C ILE A 22 -0.60 -0.31 3.78
N PHE A 23 0.47 0.30 3.26
CA PHE A 23 1.79 0.25 3.89
C PHE A 23 1.75 0.83 5.31
N PHE A 24 1.20 2.03 5.49
CA PHE A 24 1.09 2.68 6.79
C PHE A 24 0.22 1.87 7.76
N VAL A 25 -0.95 1.41 7.32
CA VAL A 25 -1.84 0.59 8.15
C VAL A 25 -1.14 -0.70 8.59
N SER A 26 -0.51 -1.41 7.64
CA SER A 26 0.21 -2.67 7.94
C SER A 26 1.39 -2.44 8.87
N PHE A 27 2.10 -1.32 8.73
CA PHE A 27 3.20 -0.94 9.61
C PHE A 27 2.70 -0.66 11.04
N ILE A 28 1.61 0.09 11.20
CA ILE A 28 0.99 0.33 12.51
C ILE A 28 0.60 -1.00 13.16
N PHE A 29 -0.03 -1.91 12.43
CA PHE A 29 -0.37 -3.23 12.96
C PHE A 29 0.85 -4.04 13.38
N GLN A 30 1.98 -3.94 12.69
CA GLN A 30 3.22 -4.57 13.15
C GLN A 30 3.74 -3.97 14.45
N VAL A 31 3.73 -2.64 14.57
CA VAL A 31 4.17 -1.96 15.80
C VAL A 31 3.27 -2.34 16.97
N VAL A 32 1.95 -2.38 16.76
CA VAL A 32 0.99 -2.84 17.77
C VAL A 32 1.20 -4.32 18.12
N GLY A 33 1.37 -5.18 17.11
CA GLY A 33 1.64 -6.61 17.32
C GLY A 33 2.94 -6.87 18.07
N TYR A 34 3.97 -6.06 17.82
CA TYR A 34 5.23 -6.08 18.57
C TYR A 34 5.01 -5.74 20.05
N TRP A 35 4.24 -4.68 20.34
CA TRP A 35 3.92 -4.28 21.72
C TRP A 35 3.15 -5.36 22.48
N ILE A 36 2.23 -6.05 21.81
CA ILE A 36 1.48 -7.18 22.39
C ILE A 36 2.38 -8.40 22.59
N GLY A 37 3.39 -8.59 21.73
CA GLY A 37 4.29 -9.75 21.71
C GLY A 37 5.43 -9.77 22.73
N GLY A 38 5.50 -8.80 23.66
CA GLY A 38 6.49 -8.82 24.76
C GLY A 38 7.69 -7.89 24.57
N GLY A 39 7.85 -7.25 23.41
CA GLY A 39 8.62 -6.02 23.31
C GLY A 39 10.15 -6.11 23.44
N ASP A 40 10.78 -7.27 23.19
CA ASP A 40 12.23 -7.44 23.40
C ASP A 40 13.12 -6.75 22.33
N GLN A 41 12.83 -6.91 21.02
CA GLN A 41 13.65 -6.31 19.95
C GLN A 41 12.82 -5.77 18.77
N MET A 42 12.49 -4.47 18.82
CA MET A 42 11.64 -3.79 17.84
C MET A 42 12.21 -3.83 16.42
N LEU A 43 13.51 -3.54 16.27
CA LEU A 43 14.17 -3.53 14.96
C LEU A 43 14.27 -4.92 14.34
N GLY A 44 14.50 -5.96 15.15
CA GLY A 44 14.54 -7.35 14.68
C GLY A 44 13.17 -7.80 14.18
N TYR A 45 12.13 -7.56 14.99
CA TYR A 45 10.76 -7.93 14.66
C TYR A 45 10.22 -7.19 13.42
N LEU A 46 10.50 -5.89 13.30
CA LEU A 46 10.11 -5.11 12.13
C LEU A 46 10.86 -5.58 10.88
N LYS A 47 12.16 -5.87 10.96
CA LYS A 47 12.94 -6.34 9.81
C LYS A 47 12.44 -7.69 9.31
N GLU A 48 12.15 -8.62 10.21
CA GLU A 48 11.68 -9.96 9.87
C GLU A 48 10.29 -9.94 9.22
N ASN A 49 9.42 -9.04 9.66
CA ASN A 49 8.08 -8.90 9.10
C ASN A 49 7.98 -7.84 7.99
N PHE A 50 9.03 -7.08 7.68
CA PHE A 50 9.01 -6.02 6.67
C PHE A 50 8.58 -6.54 5.29
N HIS A 51 9.05 -7.72 4.90
CA HIS A 51 8.61 -8.37 3.66
C HIS A 51 7.10 -8.65 3.62
N LYS A 52 6.49 -8.98 4.76
CA LYS A 52 5.04 -9.17 4.84
C LYS A 52 4.32 -7.84 4.60
N VAL A 53 4.76 -6.75 5.24
CA VAL A 53 4.19 -5.40 5.02
C VAL A 53 4.34 -4.98 3.56
N LEU A 54 5.50 -5.20 2.94
CA LEU A 54 5.72 -4.86 1.54
C LEU A 54 4.79 -5.65 0.61
N ASN A 55 4.65 -6.96 0.81
CA ASN A 55 3.71 -7.79 0.04
C ASN A 55 2.25 -7.35 0.23
N THR A 56 1.85 -7.01 1.45
CA THR A 56 0.51 -6.49 1.71
C THR A 56 0.30 -5.14 1.04
N ALA A 57 1.29 -4.24 1.09
CA ALA A 57 1.22 -2.93 0.44
C ALA A 57 1.09 -3.03 -1.09
N LEU A 58 1.71 -4.03 -1.73
CA LEU A 58 1.56 -4.28 -3.17
C LEU A 58 0.10 -4.56 -3.59
N VAL A 59 -0.73 -5.10 -2.70
CA VAL A 59 -2.18 -5.25 -2.95
C VAL A 59 -2.82 -3.89 -3.22
N GLY A 60 -2.33 -2.82 -2.58
CA GLY A 60 -2.80 -1.45 -2.78
C GLY A 60 -2.60 -0.95 -4.20
N VAL A 61 -1.55 -1.37 -4.89
CA VAL A 61 -1.34 -1.06 -6.31
C VAL A 61 -2.43 -1.70 -7.17
N GLY A 62 -2.78 -2.95 -6.89
CA GLY A 62 -3.86 -3.67 -7.58
C GLY A 62 -5.21 -2.99 -7.37
N VAL A 63 -5.51 -2.56 -6.13
CA VAL A 63 -6.73 -1.81 -5.80
C VAL A 63 -6.76 -0.47 -6.54
N GLY A 64 -5.67 0.29 -6.53
CA GLY A 64 -5.56 1.57 -7.25
C GLY A 64 -5.76 1.41 -8.75
N PHE A 65 -5.20 0.34 -9.34
CA PHE A 65 -5.38 0.01 -10.75
C PHE A 65 -6.85 -0.33 -11.07
N ALA A 66 -7.48 -1.18 -10.27
CA ALA A 66 -8.90 -1.51 -10.43
C ALA A 66 -9.78 -0.24 -10.35
N TYR A 67 -9.53 0.61 -9.34
CA TYR A 67 -10.28 1.85 -9.15
C TYR A 67 -10.15 2.78 -10.35
N TRP A 68 -8.93 2.91 -10.90
CA TRP A 68 -8.71 3.67 -12.12
C TRP A 68 -9.46 3.08 -13.31
N LEU A 69 -9.39 1.76 -13.50
CA LEU A 69 -9.99 1.08 -14.66
C LEU A 69 -11.51 1.24 -14.71
N PHE A 70 -12.19 1.18 -13.56
CA PHE A 70 -13.65 1.30 -13.47
C PHE A 70 -14.15 2.74 -13.41
N TYR A 71 -13.45 3.65 -12.72
CA TYR A 71 -13.99 4.98 -12.40
C TYR A 71 -13.25 6.15 -13.07
N TYR A 72 -11.92 6.10 -13.19
CA TYR A 72 -11.11 7.26 -13.58
C TYR A 72 -10.51 7.18 -14.99
N ARG A 73 -10.69 6.06 -15.68
CA ARG A 73 -10.12 5.81 -17.02
C ARG A 73 -10.48 6.88 -18.05
N LYS A 74 -11.68 7.46 -17.97
CA LYS A 74 -12.24 8.40 -18.96
C LYS A 74 -12.07 9.89 -18.61
N ILE A 75 -11.35 10.21 -17.54
CA ILE A 75 -10.97 11.59 -17.16
C ILE A 75 -9.85 12.11 -18.08
#